data_AF-A0AAC9D2F3-F1
#
_entry.id   AF-A0AAC9D2F3-F1
#
_cell.length_a   1.000
_cell.length_b   1.000
_cell.length_c   1.000
_cell.angle_alpha   90.00
_cell.angle_beta   90.00
_cell.angle_gamma   90.00
#
_symmetry.space_group_name_H-M   'P 1'
#
loop_
_entity.id
_entity.type
_entity.pdbx_description
1 polymer ?
#
loop_
_entity_poly.entity_id
_entity_poly.type
_entity_poly.pdbx_seq_one_letter_code
_entity_poly.pdbx_strand_id
1 'polypeptide(L)'
;MDLALPEKDVCRWGHACIKANRVYTILLDKNDKIITYSGILEFPMETPKKFKSGKNEINQEVFRKKKEVHDYMISVVKPMNGVIVIIKPSKKSNYGNLVNILDLMKVANIKTYSIVDEFSAEEEKLLASN
;
A
#
# COMPACT_ATOMS: atom_id res chain seq x y z
N MET A 1 5.38 -15.11 12.12
CA MET A 1 4.59 -14.56 11.00
C MET A 1 5.32 -14.96 9.74
N ASP A 2 4.62 -15.55 8.77
CA ASP A 2 5.22 -15.89 7.48
C ASP A 2 5.08 -14.66 6.57
N LEU A 3 6.18 -13.97 6.30
CA LEU A 3 6.20 -12.73 5.52
C LEU A 3 6.39 -13.10 4.04
N ALA A 4 5.30 -13.22 3.30
CA ALA A 4 5.37 -13.40 1.85
C ALA A 4 5.71 -12.05 1.20
N LEU A 5 7.00 -11.83 0.98
CA LEU A 5 7.46 -10.74 0.10
C LEU A 5 6.86 -10.95 -1.29
N PRO A 6 6.42 -9.88 -2.00
CA PRO A 6 6.03 -9.99 -3.39
C PRO A 6 7.14 -10.65 -4.18
N GLU A 7 6.80 -11.73 -4.88
CA GLU A 7 7.69 -12.28 -5.89
C GLU A 7 8.00 -11.16 -6.89
N LYS A 8 9.29 -10.93 -7.14
CA LYS A 8 9.73 -10.04 -8.21
C LYS A 8 9.37 -10.72 -9.53
N ASP A 9 8.16 -10.48 -10.03
CA ASP A 9 7.79 -10.85 -11.39
C ASP A 9 8.77 -10.14 -12.34
N VAL A 10 9.77 -10.88 -12.83
CA VAL A 10 10.77 -10.39 -13.77
C VAL A 10 10.05 -10.14 -15.09
N CYS A 11 9.78 -8.88 -15.39
CA CYS A 11 9.38 -8.51 -16.73
C CYS A 11 10.59 -8.44 -17.64
N ARG A 12 10.33 -8.49 -18.96
CA ARG A 12 11.35 -8.31 -20.00
C ARG A 12 12.34 -7.21 -19.60
N TRP A 13 13.63 -7.57 -19.62
CA TRP A 13 14.79 -6.72 -19.32
C TRP A 13 15.03 -6.42 -17.83
N GLY A 14 14.75 -7.37 -16.94
CA GLY A 14 15.32 -7.33 -15.58
C GLY A 14 14.70 -6.32 -14.62
N HIS A 15 13.60 -5.67 -15.02
CA HIS A 15 12.79 -4.82 -14.14
C HIS A 15 11.63 -5.63 -13.55
N ALA A 16 11.36 -5.45 -12.27
CA ALA A 16 10.15 -5.98 -11.63
C ALA A 16 8.92 -5.29 -12.23
N CYS A 17 8.10 -6.00 -13.00
CA CYS A 17 6.84 -5.45 -13.50
C CYS A 17 5.79 -5.56 -12.41
N ILE A 18 5.78 -4.59 -11.51
CA ILE A 18 4.64 -4.43 -10.63
C ILE A 18 3.57 -3.67 -11.41
N LYS A 19 2.44 -4.32 -11.73
CA LYS A 19 1.34 -3.60 -12.38
C LYS A 19 0.81 -2.54 -11.41
N ALA A 20 0.92 -1.26 -11.78
CA ALA A 20 0.55 -0.12 -10.93
C ALA A 20 -0.89 -0.23 -10.36
N ASN A 21 -1.82 -0.79 -11.12
CA ASN A 21 -3.20 -1.01 -10.71
C ASN A 21 -3.39 -2.01 -9.55
N ARG A 22 -2.36 -2.80 -9.22
CA ARG A 22 -2.35 -3.71 -8.08
C ARG A 22 -1.61 -3.15 -6.87
N VAL A 23 -0.91 -2.03 -7.04
CA VAL A 23 -0.09 -1.42 -5.99
C VAL A 23 -0.94 -0.47 -5.17
N TYR A 24 -0.89 -0.67 -3.87
CA TYR A 24 -1.48 0.24 -2.91
C TYR A 24 -0.43 0.63 -1.88
N THR A 25 -0.13 1.92 -1.78
CA THR A 25 0.89 2.40 -0.87
C THR A 25 0.25 3.10 0.33
N ILE A 26 0.74 2.76 1.51
CA ILE A 26 0.33 3.32 2.80
C ILE A 26 1.57 4.01 3.40
N LEU A 27 1.54 5.35 3.42
CA LEU A 27 2.53 6.18 4.08
C LEU A 27 2.09 6.44 5.52
N LEU A 28 2.96 6.18 6.48
CA LEU A 28 2.73 6.49 7.89
C LEU A 28 3.54 7.73 8.25
N ASP A 29 2.91 8.72 8.87
CA ASP A 29 3.54 9.98 9.25
C ASP A 29 3.39 10.25 10.76
N LYS A 30 3.94 11.38 11.22
CA LYS A 30 3.74 11.89 12.57
C LYS A 30 2.27 12.07 12.92
N ASN A 31 1.97 12.14 14.23
CA ASN A 31 0.63 12.39 14.77
C ASN A 31 -0.41 11.40 14.26
N ASP A 32 -0.02 10.14 14.09
CA ASP A 32 -0.90 9.06 13.66
C ASP A 32 -1.57 9.33 12.32
N LYS A 33 -0.96 10.17 11.47
CA LYS A 33 -1.48 10.44 10.13
C LYS A 33 -1.08 9.30 9.19
N ILE A 34 -2.06 8.84 8.42
CA ILE A 34 -1.88 7.82 7.39
C ILE A 34 -2.28 8.44 6.05
N ILE A 35 -1.43 8.34 5.05
CA ILE A 35 -1.73 8.78 3.68
C ILE A 35 -1.69 7.56 2.78
N THR A 36 -2.70 7.39 1.93
CA THR A 36 -2.78 6.23 1.03
C THR A 36 -3.00 6.65 -0.41
N TYR A 37 -2.40 5.94 -1.35
CA TYR A 37 -2.64 6.12 -2.77
C TYR A 37 -2.48 4.81 -3.53
N SER A 38 -3.03 4.76 -4.75
CA SER A 38 -2.96 3.60 -5.63
C SER A 38 -2.08 3.89 -6.84
N GLY A 39 -1.21 2.96 -7.21
CA GLY A 39 -0.32 3.08 -8.37
C GLY A 39 0.90 3.97 -8.13
N ILE A 40 1.28 4.74 -9.15
CA ILE A 40 2.46 5.59 -9.18
C ILE A 40 2.01 7.03 -8.90
N LEU A 41 2.74 7.75 -8.05
CA LEU A 41 2.36 9.10 -7.62
C LEU A 41 2.28 10.11 -8.79
N GLU A 42 3.16 9.96 -9.79
CA GLU A 42 3.19 10.75 -11.03
C GLU A 42 1.93 10.57 -11.89
N PHE A 43 1.25 9.42 -11.77
CA PHE A 43 0.02 9.08 -12.49
C PHE A 43 -1.02 8.51 -11.52
N PRO A 44 -1.58 9.35 -10.63
CA PRO A 44 -2.45 8.87 -9.56
C PRO A 44 -3.74 8.31 -10.17
N MET A 45 -4.01 7.03 -9.92
CA MET A 45 -5.28 6.41 -10.33
C MET A 45 -6.45 6.90 -9.47
N GLU A 46 -6.16 7.31 -8.24
CA GLU A 46 -7.09 7.95 -7.32
C GLU A 46 -6.37 9.07 -6.59
N THR A 47 -7.11 10.08 -6.13
CA THR A 47 -6.57 11.13 -5.27
C THR A 47 -6.05 10.52 -3.96
N PRO A 48 -4.86 10.92 -3.48
CA PRO A 48 -4.34 10.44 -2.21
C PRO A 48 -5.32 10.75 -1.07
N LYS A 49 -5.68 9.71 -0.31
CA LYS A 49 -6.59 9.83 0.83
C LYS A 49 -5.82 9.93 2.13
N LYS A 50 -6.38 10.68 3.09
CA LYS A 50 -5.79 10.90 4.41
C LYS A 50 -6.68 10.29 5.48
N PHE A 51 -6.08 9.54 6.37
CA PHE A 51 -6.72 8.91 7.52
C PHE A 51 -5.95 9.23 8.79
N LYS A 52 -6.59 8.98 9.93
CA LYS A 52 -5.92 8.93 11.24
C LYS A 52 -5.86 7.47 11.70
N SER A 53 -4.72 7.08 12.26
CA SER A 53 -4.49 5.76 12.85
C SER A 53 -5.50 5.51 13.97
N GLY A 54 -5.92 4.26 14.11
CA GLY A 54 -6.92 3.85 15.12
C GLY A 54 -8.38 4.07 14.73
N LYS A 55 -8.67 4.65 13.55
CA LYS A 55 -10.04 4.74 13.03
C LYS A 55 -10.39 3.56 12.13
N ASN A 56 -11.65 3.13 12.17
CA ASN A 56 -12.16 2.08 11.29
C ASN A 56 -12.16 2.45 9.79
N GLU A 57 -11.99 3.73 9.47
CA GLU A 57 -11.97 4.27 8.10
C GLU A 57 -10.85 3.64 7.24
N ILE A 58 -9.63 3.47 7.78
CA ILE A 58 -8.53 2.84 7.03
C ILE A 58 -8.78 1.36 6.78
N ASN A 59 -9.41 0.66 7.73
CA ASN A 59 -9.77 -0.74 7.57
C ASN A 59 -10.71 -0.89 6.38
N GLN A 60 -11.79 -0.10 6.36
CA GLN A 60 -12.76 -0.10 5.27
C GLN A 60 -12.11 0.20 3.92
N GLU A 61 -11.17 1.16 3.88
CA GLU A 61 -10.47 1.52 2.65
C GLU A 61 -9.57 0.37 2.14
N VAL A 62 -8.83 -0.30 3.03
CA VAL A 62 -8.00 -1.46 2.67
C VAL A 62 -8.87 -2.61 2.14
N PHE A 63 -10.00 -2.90 2.77
CA PHE A 63 -10.96 -3.90 2.29
C PHE A 63 -11.56 -3.51 0.94
N ARG A 64 -11.95 -2.24 0.75
CA ARG A 64 -12.45 -1.71 -0.52
C ARG A 64 -11.42 -1.93 -1.63
N LYS A 65 -10.17 -1.52 -1.41
CA LYS A 65 -9.11 -1.62 -2.40
C LYS A 65 -8.75 -3.07 -2.72
N LYS A 66 -8.70 -3.95 -1.70
CA LYS A 66 -8.51 -5.39 -1.92
C LYS A 66 -9.58 -5.96 -2.85
N LYS A 67 -10.85 -5.62 -2.63
CA LYS A 67 -11.97 -6.06 -3.48
C LYS A 67 -11.85 -5.51 -4.90
N GLU A 68 -11.58 -4.22 -5.04
CA GLU A 68 -11.41 -3.56 -6.33
C GLU A 68 -10.32 -4.22 -7.19
N VAL A 69 -9.14 -4.49 -6.59
CA VAL A 69 -8.05 -5.18 -7.28
C VAL A 69 -8.44 -6.62 -7.61
N HIS A 70 -9.14 -7.32 -6.72
CA HIS A 70 -9.60 -8.68 -6.95
C HIS A 70 -10.59 -8.76 -8.12
N ASP A 71 -11.59 -7.89 -8.15
CA ASP A 71 -12.61 -7.81 -9.20
C ASP A 71 -11.96 -7.47 -10.56
N TYR A 72 -10.97 -6.56 -10.56
CA TYR A 72 -10.17 -6.25 -11.74
C TYR A 72 -9.33 -7.45 -12.20
N MET A 73 -8.79 -8.25 -11.29
CA MET A 73 -8.00 -9.45 -11.64
C MET A 73 -8.86 -10.59 -12.20
N ILE A 74 -10.10 -10.73 -11.73
CA ILE A 74 -11.10 -11.63 -12.32
C ILE A 74 -11.39 -11.24 -13.77
N SER A 75 -11.61 -9.95 -14.03
CA SER A 75 -11.95 -9.47 -15.38
C SER A 75 -10.83 -9.67 -16.41
N VAL A 76 -9.56 -9.68 -15.97
CA VAL A 76 -8.39 -9.92 -16.83
C VAL A 76 -7.92 -11.39 -16.86
N VAL A 77 -8.71 -12.33 -16.32
CA VAL A 77 -8.45 -13.78 -16.33
C VAL A 77 -7.08 -14.14 -15.71
N LYS A 78 -6.63 -13.36 -14.71
CA LYS A 78 -5.42 -13.65 -13.91
C LYS A 78 -5.76 -13.64 -12.41
N PRO A 79 -6.55 -14.61 -11.92
CA PRO A 79 -7.07 -14.62 -10.55
C PRO A 79 -6.01 -14.82 -9.47
N MET A 80 -4.80 -15.28 -9.83
CA MET A 80 -3.76 -15.68 -8.88
C MET A 80 -3.02 -14.51 -8.22
N ASN A 81 -3.42 -13.28 -8.54
CA ASN A 81 -2.61 -12.10 -8.35
C ASN A 81 -3.36 -11.08 -7.47
N GLY A 82 -3.12 -11.12 -6.15
CA GLY A 82 -3.77 -10.21 -5.19
C GLY A 82 -3.25 -8.76 -5.22
N VAL A 83 -3.82 -7.91 -4.36
CA VAL A 83 -3.30 -6.57 -4.07
C VAL A 83 -1.90 -6.65 -3.45
N ILE A 84 -1.02 -5.74 -3.87
CA ILE A 84 0.35 -5.60 -3.38
C ILE A 84 0.37 -4.33 -2.53
N VAL A 85 0.63 -4.47 -1.23
CA VAL A 85 0.64 -3.33 -0.30
C VAL A 85 2.07 -2.91 0.02
N ILE A 86 2.41 -1.65 -0.22
CA ILE A 86 3.70 -1.06 0.19
C ILE A 86 3.44 -0.22 1.43
N ILE A 87 4.09 -0.56 2.54
CA ILE A 87 3.99 0.18 3.80
C ILE A 87 5.26 0.99 3.96
N LYS A 88 5.14 2.31 3.97
CA LYS A 88 6.28 3.20 4.16
C LYS A 88 6.18 3.97 5.47
N PRO A 89 6.88 3.55 6.53
CA PRO A 89 6.94 4.30 7.78
C PRO A 89 7.89 5.48 7.64
N SER A 90 7.38 6.71 7.80
CA SER A 90 8.23 7.91 7.91
C SER A 90 9.14 7.81 9.13
N LYS A 91 10.31 8.46 9.09
CA LYS A 91 11.19 8.61 10.26
C LYS A 91 10.50 9.22 11.48
N LYS A 92 9.39 9.94 11.28
CA LYS A 92 8.59 10.58 12.33
C LYS A 92 7.33 9.79 12.71
N SER A 93 7.12 8.62 12.11
CA SER A 93 5.97 7.76 12.41
C SER A 93 6.18 6.96 13.70
N ASN A 94 5.08 6.56 14.34
CA ASN A 94 5.10 5.74 15.54
C ASN A 94 5.18 4.25 15.17
N TYR A 95 6.03 3.48 15.85
CA TYR A 95 6.12 2.02 15.71
C TYR A 95 4.77 1.33 15.91
N GLY A 96 3.92 1.83 16.82
CA GLY A 96 2.56 1.32 17.02
C GLY A 96 1.70 1.39 15.76
N ASN A 97 1.86 2.40 14.91
CA ASN A 97 1.11 2.51 13.66
C ASN A 97 1.56 1.45 12.64
N LEU A 98 2.86 1.17 12.58
CA LEU A 98 3.38 0.10 11.75
C LEU A 98 2.78 -1.25 12.17
N VAL A 99 2.81 -1.56 13.47
CA VAL A 99 2.22 -2.80 14.01
C VAL A 99 0.72 -2.88 13.72
N ASN A 100 -0.04 -1.79 13.94
CA ASN A 100 -1.47 -1.74 13.64
C ASN A 100 -1.77 -2.04 12.17
N ILE A 101 -0.99 -1.49 11.23
CA ILE A 101 -1.16 -1.75 9.81
C ILE A 101 -0.76 -3.19 9.44
N LEU A 102 0.28 -3.74 10.05
CA LEU A 102 0.66 -5.15 9.86
C LEU A 102 -0.43 -6.10 10.35
N ASP A 103 -1.05 -5.81 11.48
CA ASP A 103 -2.20 -6.58 11.97
C ASP A 103 -3.41 -6.42 11.05
N LEU A 104 -3.65 -5.22 10.51
CA LEU A 104 -4.67 -5.02 9.48
C LEU A 104 -4.41 -5.86 8.23
N MET A 105 -3.16 -6.01 7.78
CA MET A 105 -2.84 -6.90 6.66
C MET A 105 -3.23 -8.35 6.94
N LYS A 106 -3.03 -8.84 8.17
CA LYS A 106 -3.47 -10.19 8.56
C LYS A 106 -4.99 -10.30 8.58
N VAL A 107 -5.69 -9.35 9.20
CA VAL A 107 -7.15 -9.34 9.29
C VAL A 107 -7.78 -9.26 7.90
N ALA A 108 -7.21 -8.45 7.01
CA ALA A 108 -7.62 -8.36 5.62
C ALA A 108 -7.17 -9.55 4.77
N ASN A 109 -6.40 -10.50 5.31
CA ASN A 109 -5.81 -11.64 4.60
C ASN A 109 -5.09 -11.18 3.31
N ILE A 110 -4.23 -10.17 3.45
CA ILE A 110 -3.33 -9.67 2.41
C ILE A 110 -1.98 -10.32 2.67
N LYS A 111 -1.60 -11.21 1.76
CA LYS A 111 -0.34 -11.96 1.87
C LYS A 111 0.84 -11.17 1.33
N THR A 112 0.61 -10.32 0.33
CA THR A 112 1.66 -9.67 -0.43
C THR A 112 1.84 -8.23 0.02
N TYR A 113 2.85 -7.98 0.86
CA TYR A 113 3.21 -6.64 1.28
C TYR A 113 4.71 -6.47 1.48
N SER A 114 5.18 -5.24 1.50
CA SER A 114 6.58 -4.90 1.76
C SER A 114 6.66 -3.64 2.61
N ILE A 115 7.61 -3.63 3.55
CA ILE A 115 7.94 -2.45 4.34
C ILE A 115 9.15 -1.80 3.67
N VAL A 116 9.02 -0.54 3.29
CA VAL A 116 10.07 0.21 2.59
C VAL A 116 10.27 1.53 3.31
N ASP A 117 11.50 1.83 3.71
CA ASP A 117 11.90 3.06 4.40
C ASP A 117 12.40 4.15 3.44
N GLU A 118 12.51 3.84 2.15
CA GLU A 118 12.87 4.78 1.09
C GLU A 118 11.66 5.60 0.60
N PHE A 119 11.78 6.93 0.66
CA PHE A 119 10.79 7.88 0.19
C PHE A 119 11.30 8.61 -1.05
N SER A 120 10.42 8.80 -2.04
CA SER A 120 10.70 9.70 -3.15
C SER A 120 10.48 11.16 -2.73
N ALA A 121 11.12 12.11 -3.44
CA ALA A 121 10.94 13.54 -3.18
C ALA A 121 9.46 13.99 -3.29
N GLU A 122 8.66 13.30 -4.10
CA GLU A 122 7.22 13.58 -4.25
C GLU A 122 6.40 13.06 -3.06
N GLU A 123 6.75 11.88 -2.54
CA GLU A 123 6.14 11.33 -1.34
C GLU A 123 6.48 12.22 -0.13
N GLU A 124 7.73 12.71 -0.03
CA GLU A 124 8.11 13.68 0.99
C GLU A 124 7.33 14.97 0.88
N LYS A 125 7.08 15.48 -0.33
CA LYS A 125 6.18 16.64 -0.54
C LYS A 125 4.76 16.34 -0.09
N LEU A 126 4.20 15.16 -0.36
CA LEU A 126 2.86 14.80 0.12
C LEU A 126 2.78 14.76 1.65
N LEU A 127 3.85 14.31 2.30
CA LEU A 127 3.97 14.36 3.76
C LEU A 127 4.10 15.79 4.27
N ALA A 128 4.90 16.63 3.58
CA ALA A 128 5.22 18.01 3.97
C ALA A 128 4.15 19.05 3.61
N SER A 129 3.29 18.82 2.61
CA SER A 129 2.21 19.74 2.20
C SER A 129 1.03 19.79 3.20
N ASN A 130 1.32 19.79 4.51
CA ASN A 130 0.35 20.10 5.57
C ASN A 130 1.01 20.86 6.73
#